data_AF-A0A8W8NJG2-F1
#
_entry.id   AF-A0A8W8NJG2-F1
#
_cell.length_a   1.000
_cell.length_b   1.000
_cell.length_c   1.000
_cell.angle_alpha   90.00
_cell.angle_beta   90.00
_cell.angle_gamma   90.00
#
_symmetry.space_group_name_H-M   'P 1'
#
loop_
_entity.id
_entity.type
_entity.pdbx_description
1 polymer ?
#
loop_
_entity_poly.entity_id
_entity_poly.type
_entity_poly.pdbx_seq_one_letter_code
_entity_poly.pdbx_strand_id
1 'polypeptide(L)'
;MRTPNFRKYANGKLNLSDSPAAVSIARENKARGYWGKPKTDEHVRAIALRHIRQQHGVTSNEVDVLGQHELQFGTYRGQTFRWILENCLGYAGWLVMKMEMEAESSKEQPKDNKEQTINKQKFRKYMMHFPEGREAVKIKRETHSSLKQAPSPQSSSVGKSSELKSLVLSSHLTPHALQHRARRLLSPKKVQPTIPTGMTDNALLHHVLEMEKSLYSMYPVFTSDIIVLIEI
;
A
#
# COMPACT_ATOMS: atom_id res chain seq x y z
N MET A 1 -3.46 30.61 5.91
CA MET A 1 -3.49 29.29 5.27
C MET A 1 -2.11 28.66 5.40
N ARG A 2 -2.01 27.51 6.07
CA ARG A 2 -0.80 26.72 6.23
C ARG A 2 -0.79 25.61 5.19
N THR A 3 -0.06 25.83 4.11
CA THR A 3 0.14 24.84 3.05
C THR A 3 0.98 23.67 3.57
N PRO A 4 0.63 22.41 3.25
CA PRO A 4 1.50 21.26 3.50
C PRO A 4 2.86 21.42 2.81
N ASN A 5 3.92 20.99 3.47
CA ASN A 5 5.23 20.86 2.82
C ASN A 5 5.29 19.60 1.92
N PHE A 6 4.90 19.74 0.66
CA PHE A 6 4.97 18.65 -0.32
C PHE A 6 6.41 18.32 -0.67
N ARG A 7 6.87 17.12 -0.27
CA ARG A 7 8.22 16.65 -0.57
C ARG A 7 8.42 16.49 -2.07
N LYS A 8 9.57 16.97 -2.56
CA LYS A 8 10.01 16.86 -3.96
C LYS A 8 11.40 16.24 -4.02
N TYR A 9 11.70 15.55 -5.11
CA TYR A 9 13.07 15.13 -5.41
C TYR A 9 13.91 16.31 -5.91
N ALA A 10 15.22 16.11 -6.05
CA ALA A 10 16.14 17.14 -6.57
C ALA A 10 15.75 17.65 -7.98
N ASN A 11 15.07 16.82 -8.77
CA ASN A 11 14.55 17.20 -10.09
C ASN A 11 13.22 17.98 -10.05
N GLY A 12 12.74 18.37 -8.86
CA GLY A 12 11.50 19.12 -8.67
C GLY A 12 10.21 18.30 -8.76
N LYS A 13 10.27 17.01 -9.12
CA LYS A 13 9.10 16.14 -9.18
C LYS A 13 8.61 15.78 -7.77
N LEU A 14 7.31 15.58 -7.62
CA LEU A 14 6.71 15.13 -6.37
C LEU A 14 7.32 13.81 -5.90
N ASN A 15 7.68 13.77 -4.62
CA ASN A 15 8.10 12.56 -3.95
C ASN A 15 6.86 11.86 -3.34
N LEU A 16 6.48 10.75 -3.96
CA LEU A 16 5.34 9.93 -3.52
C LEU A 16 5.75 8.81 -2.54
N SER A 17 7.03 8.66 -2.21
CA SER A 17 7.49 7.64 -1.27
C SER A 17 7.15 8.03 0.17
N ASP A 18 6.97 7.05 1.04
CA ASP A 18 6.78 7.31 2.46
C ASP A 18 8.07 7.89 3.08
N SER A 19 7.92 8.81 4.03
CA SER A 19 9.03 9.33 4.84
C SER A 19 9.42 8.31 5.91
N PRO A 20 10.61 8.42 6.53
CA PRO A 20 10.97 7.61 7.70
C PRO A 20 9.95 7.73 8.84
N ALA A 21 9.38 8.93 9.04
CA ALA A 21 8.32 9.15 10.02
C ALA A 21 7.04 8.38 9.65
N ALA A 22 6.64 8.38 8.38
CA ALA A 22 5.53 7.56 7.90
C ALA A 22 5.78 6.06 8.14
N VAL A 23 6.96 5.55 7.79
CA VAL A 23 7.31 4.15 8.02
C VAL A 23 7.24 3.79 9.51
N SER A 24 7.72 4.66 10.40
CA SER A 24 7.65 4.44 11.85
C SER A 24 6.22 4.37 12.35
N ILE A 25 5.38 5.35 11.96
CA ILE A 25 3.96 5.37 12.34
C ILE A 25 3.24 4.15 11.80
N ALA A 26 3.46 3.76 10.54
CA ALA A 26 2.84 2.58 9.96
C ALA A 26 3.20 1.30 10.73
N ARG A 27 4.46 1.17 11.15
CA ARG A 27 4.93 0.04 11.97
C ARG A 27 4.29 0.03 13.35
N GLU A 28 4.27 1.16 14.04
CA GLU A 28 3.65 1.31 15.37
C GLU A 28 2.15 1.00 15.32
N ASN A 29 1.47 1.55 14.32
CA ASN A 29 0.05 1.37 14.07
C ASN A 29 -0.29 -0.09 13.76
N LYS A 30 0.58 -0.78 13.02
CA LYS A 30 0.48 -2.22 12.79
C LYS A 30 0.66 -3.01 14.09
N ALA A 31 1.66 -2.66 14.90
CA ALA A 31 1.94 -3.33 16.17
C ALA A 31 0.80 -3.17 17.19
N ARG A 32 0.09 -2.04 17.18
CA ARG A 32 -1.07 -1.80 18.04
C ARG A 32 -2.27 -2.69 17.69
N GLY A 33 -2.45 -3.05 16.42
CA GLY A 33 -3.48 -4.00 15.95
C GLY A 33 -4.92 -3.45 15.97
N TYR A 34 -5.43 -3.06 17.13
CA TYR A 34 -6.82 -2.62 17.29
C TYR A 34 -6.98 -1.10 17.24
N TRP A 35 -7.95 -0.69 16.43
CA TRP A 35 -8.42 0.68 16.31
C TRP A 35 -9.81 0.76 16.89
N GLY A 36 -9.96 1.54 17.97
CA GLY A 36 -11.28 1.87 18.50
C GLY A 36 -12.18 2.53 17.46
N LYS A 37 -13.46 2.69 17.80
CA LYS A 37 -14.44 3.31 16.92
C LYS A 37 -13.93 4.67 16.40
N PRO A 38 -14.21 5.02 15.12
CA PRO A 38 -13.95 6.36 14.59
C PRO A 38 -14.51 7.44 15.51
N LYS A 39 -13.76 8.52 15.73
CA LYS A 39 -14.29 9.73 16.37
C LYS A 39 -15.35 10.35 15.46
N THR A 40 -16.35 11.00 16.05
CA THR A 40 -17.36 11.73 15.25
C THR A 40 -16.72 12.93 14.56
N ASP A 41 -17.34 13.37 13.48
CA ASP A 41 -16.89 14.56 12.75
C ASP A 41 -16.75 15.81 13.65
N GLU A 42 -17.74 16.05 14.51
CA GLU A 42 -17.73 17.18 15.44
C GLU A 42 -16.57 17.10 16.42
N HIS A 43 -16.26 15.90 16.91
CA HIS A 43 -15.16 15.69 17.84
C HIS A 43 -13.80 15.89 17.16
N VAL A 44 -13.61 15.36 15.94
CA VAL A 44 -12.39 15.60 15.14
C VAL A 44 -12.22 17.09 14.86
N ARG A 45 -13.29 17.78 14.49
CA ARG A 45 -13.28 19.23 14.25
C ARG A 45 -12.98 20.03 15.51
N ALA A 46 -13.55 19.65 16.66
CA ALA A 46 -13.29 20.33 17.93
C ALA A 46 -11.80 20.22 18.34
N ILE A 47 -11.20 19.03 18.18
CA ILE A 47 -9.76 18.81 18.40
C ILE A 47 -8.94 19.70 17.45
N ALA A 48 -9.28 19.70 16.16
CA ALA A 48 -8.59 20.52 15.16
C ALA A 48 -8.61 22.02 15.52
N LEU A 49 -9.77 22.56 15.89
CA LEU A 49 -9.93 23.95 16.31
C LEU A 49 -9.13 24.27 17.58
N ARG A 50 -9.13 23.35 18.56
CA ARG A 50 -8.33 23.51 19.79
C ARG A 50 -6.84 23.63 19.45
N HIS A 51 -6.32 22.77 18.58
CA HIS A 51 -4.92 22.83 18.16
C HIS A 51 -4.57 24.14 17.43
N ILE A 52 -5.46 24.63 16.56
CA ILE A 52 -5.26 25.92 15.88
C ILE A 52 -5.18 27.06 16.88
N ARG A 53 -6.10 27.11 17.85
CA ARG A 53 -6.12 28.14 18.90
C ARG A 53 -4.86 28.11 19.75
N GLN A 54 -4.40 26.92 20.14
CA GLN A 54 -3.16 26.74 20.90
C GLN A 54 -1.92 27.22 20.15
N GLN A 55 -1.94 27.19 18.82
CA GLN A 55 -0.87 27.69 17.96
C GLN A 55 -1.10 29.11 17.45
N HIS A 56 -1.98 29.87 18.12
CA HIS A 56 -2.38 31.24 17.75
C HIS A 56 -2.77 31.40 16.27
N GLY A 57 -3.36 30.34 15.69
CA GLY A 57 -3.78 30.31 14.30
C GLY A 57 -5.21 30.84 14.10
N VAL A 58 -5.56 31.06 12.83
CA VAL A 58 -6.88 31.56 12.43
C VAL A 58 -7.85 30.39 12.24
N THR A 59 -8.98 30.40 12.97
CA THR A 59 -10.00 29.33 12.91
C THR A 59 -11.08 29.53 11.85
N SER A 60 -11.13 30.69 11.20
CA SER A 60 -12.10 30.98 10.13
C SER A 60 -11.73 30.34 8.79
N ASN A 61 -10.47 29.94 8.61
CA ASN A 61 -10.01 29.28 7.39
C ASN A 61 -10.30 27.78 7.45
N GLU A 62 -11.28 27.32 6.68
CA GLU A 62 -11.69 25.92 6.64
C GLU A 62 -10.58 24.98 6.13
N VAL A 63 -9.71 25.43 5.23
CA VAL A 63 -8.56 24.63 4.76
C VAL A 63 -7.58 24.39 5.91
N ASP A 64 -7.33 25.40 6.74
CA ASP A 64 -6.46 25.26 7.92
C ASP A 64 -7.08 24.31 8.95
N VAL A 65 -8.39 24.39 9.15
CA VAL A 65 -9.16 23.49 10.01
C VAL A 65 -9.09 22.05 9.51
N LEU A 66 -9.32 21.82 8.21
CA LEU A 66 -9.19 20.51 7.58
C LEU A 66 -7.77 19.96 7.66
N GLY A 67 -6.74 20.80 7.52
CA GLY A 67 -5.35 20.37 7.66
C GLY A 67 -5.02 19.80 9.05
N GLN A 68 -5.75 20.24 10.09
CA GLN A 68 -5.65 19.73 11.46
C GLN A 68 -6.62 18.59 11.78
N HIS A 69 -7.50 18.18 10.86
CA HIS A 69 -8.34 17.01 11.09
C HIS A 69 -7.47 15.75 11.18
N GLU A 70 -7.78 14.92 12.17
CA GLU A 70 -7.15 13.62 12.36
C GLU A 70 -7.76 12.58 11.42
N LEU A 71 -6.92 11.82 10.72
CA LEU A 71 -7.32 10.66 9.92
C LEU A 71 -7.92 9.59 10.82
N GLN A 72 -9.16 9.18 10.55
CA GLN A 72 -9.92 8.21 11.35
C GLN A 72 -9.91 6.79 10.78
N PHE A 73 -9.05 6.50 9.81
CA PHE A 73 -9.01 5.21 9.13
C PHE A 73 -7.62 4.88 8.61
N GLY A 74 -7.43 3.61 8.22
CA GLY A 74 -6.23 3.13 7.55
C GLY A 74 -4.96 3.12 8.40
N THR A 75 -3.85 2.80 7.76
CA THR A 75 -2.53 2.60 8.38
C THR A 75 -2.02 3.82 9.14
N TYR A 76 -2.40 5.03 8.71
CA TYR A 76 -1.93 6.30 9.28
C TYR A 76 -2.97 6.97 10.18
N ARG A 77 -3.95 6.21 10.66
CA ARG A 77 -4.94 6.69 11.61
C ARG A 77 -4.27 7.36 12.81
N GLY A 78 -4.83 8.50 13.24
CA GLY A 78 -4.28 9.31 14.33
C GLY A 78 -3.38 10.47 13.86
N GLN A 79 -3.00 10.50 12.58
CA GLN A 79 -2.20 11.60 12.03
C GLN A 79 -3.10 12.67 11.39
N THR A 80 -2.64 13.92 11.36
CA THR A 80 -3.40 15.02 10.74
C THR A 80 -3.37 14.92 9.22
N PHE A 81 -4.41 15.41 8.53
CA PHE A 81 -4.46 15.42 7.07
C PHE A 81 -3.24 16.11 6.44
N ARG A 82 -2.78 17.22 7.04
CA ARG A 82 -1.54 17.88 6.63
C ARG A 82 -0.34 16.95 6.76
N TRP A 83 -0.18 16.30 7.91
CA TRP A 83 0.93 15.38 8.13
C TRP A 83 0.96 14.25 7.09
N ILE A 84 -0.21 13.72 6.72
CA ILE A 84 -0.33 12.69 5.68
C ILE A 84 0.23 13.19 4.34
N LEU A 85 -0.14 14.40 3.93
CA LEU A 85 0.30 14.96 2.65
C LEU A 85 1.81 15.25 2.63
N GLU A 86 2.38 15.59 3.78
CA GLU A 86 3.81 15.84 3.96
C GLU A 86 4.62 14.52 3.98
N ASN A 87 4.09 13.45 4.57
CA ASN A 87 4.86 12.26 4.93
C ASN A 87 4.55 11.02 4.10
N CYS A 88 3.38 10.91 3.49
CA CYS A 88 2.95 9.73 2.73
C CYS A 88 2.01 10.11 1.57
N LEU A 89 2.44 11.06 0.75
CA LEU A 89 1.65 11.59 -0.38
C LEU A 89 1.22 10.50 -1.38
N GLY A 90 2.04 9.47 -1.58
CA GLY A 90 1.69 8.34 -2.44
C GLY A 90 0.51 7.53 -1.91
N TYR A 91 0.43 7.32 -0.59
CA TYR A 91 -0.73 6.69 0.05
C TYR A 91 -1.98 7.56 -0.14
N ALA A 92 -1.87 8.86 0.13
CA ALA A 92 -2.96 9.81 -0.03
C ALA A 92 -3.53 9.82 -1.46
N GLY A 93 -2.65 9.87 -2.47
CA GLY A 93 -3.03 9.89 -3.88
C GLY A 93 -3.70 8.59 -4.32
N TRP A 94 -3.21 7.44 -3.85
CA TRP A 94 -3.83 6.14 -4.13
C TRP A 94 -5.22 6.04 -3.52
N LEU A 95 -5.38 6.49 -2.28
CA LEU A 95 -6.64 6.45 -1.56
C LEU A 95 -7.71 7.30 -2.26
N VAL A 96 -7.40 8.56 -2.58
CA VAL A 96 -8.36 9.45 -3.26
C VAL A 96 -8.70 8.93 -4.67
N MET A 97 -7.71 8.38 -5.39
CA MET A 97 -7.95 7.72 -6.67
C MET A 97 -8.94 6.56 -6.53
N LYS A 98 -8.78 5.70 -5.51
CA LYS A 98 -9.70 4.58 -5.25
C LYS A 98 -11.10 5.07 -4.91
N MET A 99 -11.24 6.10 -4.07
CA MET A 99 -12.54 6.70 -3.75
C MET A 99 -13.26 7.24 -5.00
N GLU A 100 -12.52 7.86 -5.93
CA GLU A 100 -13.09 8.37 -7.19
C GLU A 100 -13.56 7.21 -8.08
N MET A 101 -12.74 6.16 -8.22
CA MET A 101 -13.12 4.97 -8.99
C MET A 101 -14.33 4.25 -8.41
N GLU A 102 -14.42 4.12 -7.08
CA GLU A 102 -15.57 3.53 -6.39
C GLU A 102 -16.85 4.33 -6.66
N ALA A 103 -16.78 5.67 -6.57
CA ALA A 103 -17.89 6.56 -6.87
C ALA A 103 -18.35 6.47 -8.34
N GLU A 104 -17.42 6.35 -9.29
CA GLU A 104 -17.71 6.18 -10.72
C GLU A 104 -18.38 4.83 -11.01
N SER A 105 -18.00 3.78 -10.28
CA SER A 105 -18.45 2.41 -10.53
C SER A 105 -19.89 2.12 -10.12
N SER A 106 -20.55 3.01 -9.35
CA SER A 106 -21.95 2.92 -8.90
C SER A 106 -22.38 1.59 -8.24
N LYS A 107 -21.43 0.71 -7.88
CA LYS A 107 -21.70 -0.71 -7.60
C LYS A 107 -21.64 -1.11 -6.12
N GLU A 108 -21.20 -0.24 -5.21
CA GLU A 108 -21.08 -0.63 -3.80
C GLU A 108 -21.64 0.43 -2.86
N GLN A 109 -22.49 -0.02 -1.92
CA GLN A 109 -22.81 0.74 -0.72
C GLN A 109 -21.54 0.88 0.14
N PRO A 110 -21.30 2.03 0.80
CA PRO A 110 -20.11 2.20 1.62
C PRO A 110 -20.05 1.14 2.72
N LYS A 111 -19.01 0.30 2.70
CA LYS A 111 -18.72 -0.67 3.78
C LYS A 111 -18.26 0.02 5.07
N ASP A 112 -17.93 1.30 4.99
CA ASP A 112 -17.45 2.09 6.11
C ASP A 112 -18.59 2.59 7.01
N ASN A 113 -18.28 2.83 8.29
CA ASN A 113 -19.15 3.61 9.17
C ASN A 113 -19.31 5.04 8.61
N LYS A 114 -20.50 5.64 8.78
CA LYS A 114 -20.82 7.06 8.50
C LYS A 114 -19.67 8.02 8.85
N GLU A 115 -19.09 7.91 10.04
CA GLU A 115 -18.02 8.82 10.48
C GLU A 115 -16.72 8.65 9.66
N GLN A 116 -16.40 7.43 9.24
CA GLN A 116 -15.27 7.19 8.33
C GLN A 116 -15.54 7.75 6.94
N THR A 117 -16.76 7.58 6.43
CA THR A 117 -17.17 8.15 5.14
C THR A 117 -17.02 9.68 5.14
N ILE A 118 -17.50 10.36 6.19
CA ILE A 118 -17.36 11.82 6.34
C ILE A 118 -15.88 12.22 6.41
N ASN A 119 -15.08 11.52 7.22
CA ASN A 119 -13.65 11.80 7.34
C ASN A 119 -12.89 11.59 6.02
N LYS A 120 -13.21 10.53 5.26
CA LYS A 120 -12.68 10.26 3.91
C LYS A 120 -13.02 11.40 2.94
N GLN A 121 -14.27 11.85 2.91
CA GLN A 121 -14.69 12.94 2.04
C GLN A 121 -14.00 14.27 2.39
N LYS A 122 -13.84 14.57 3.68
CA LYS A 122 -13.07 15.74 4.13
C LYS A 122 -11.59 15.64 3.77
N PHE A 123 -11.00 14.45 3.89
CA PHE A 123 -9.62 14.21 3.47
C PHE A 123 -9.45 14.46 1.97
N ARG A 124 -10.35 13.91 1.14
CA ARG A 124 -10.39 14.18 -0.30
C ARG A 124 -10.51 15.68 -0.58
N LYS A 125 -11.46 16.38 0.06
CA LYS A 125 -11.65 17.84 -0.11
C LYS A 125 -10.39 18.62 0.20
N TYR A 126 -9.71 18.29 1.31
CA TYR A 126 -8.46 18.92 1.70
C TYR A 126 -7.34 18.66 0.69
N MET A 127 -7.16 17.41 0.27
CA MET A 127 -6.11 17.02 -0.67
C MET A 127 -6.30 17.69 -2.04
N MET A 128 -7.52 17.67 -2.56
CA MET A 128 -7.84 18.21 -3.89
C MET A 128 -7.76 19.74 -3.96
N HIS A 129 -7.70 20.43 -2.81
CA HIS A 129 -7.45 21.87 -2.74
C HIS A 129 -6.08 22.24 -3.34
N PHE A 130 -5.05 21.42 -3.09
CA PHE A 130 -3.68 21.70 -3.52
C PHE A 130 -3.38 21.11 -4.92
N PRO A 131 -2.63 21.84 -5.78
CA PRO A 131 -2.23 21.32 -7.08
C PRO A 131 -1.39 20.04 -6.97
N GLU A 132 -0.48 19.97 -6.00
CA GLU A 132 0.34 18.78 -5.75
C GLU A 132 -0.49 17.56 -5.36
N GLY A 133 -1.59 17.77 -4.61
CA GLY A 133 -2.55 16.71 -4.29
C GLY A 133 -3.23 16.16 -5.54
N ARG A 134 -3.70 17.05 -6.43
CA ARG A 134 -4.32 16.64 -7.71
C ARG A 134 -3.32 15.91 -8.61
N GLU A 135 -2.08 16.37 -8.68
CA GLU A 135 -1.00 15.72 -9.42
C GLU A 135 -0.71 14.32 -8.87
N ALA A 136 -0.63 14.15 -7.55
CA ALA A 136 -0.43 12.85 -6.93
C ALA A 136 -1.54 11.84 -7.26
N VAL A 137 -2.81 12.28 -7.28
CA VAL A 137 -3.95 11.45 -7.71
C VAL A 137 -3.82 11.06 -9.18
N LYS A 138 -3.45 12.01 -10.05
CA LYS A 138 -3.23 11.77 -11.47
C LYS A 138 -2.14 10.72 -11.70
N ILE A 139 -0.97 10.87 -11.08
CA ILE A 139 0.15 9.90 -11.18
C ILE A 139 -0.31 8.51 -10.75
N LYS A 140 -1.10 8.41 -9.67
CA LYS A 140 -1.60 7.11 -9.17
C LYS A 140 -2.63 6.49 -10.09
N ARG A 141 -3.52 7.29 -10.69
CA ARG A 141 -4.48 6.83 -11.69
C ARG A 141 -3.78 6.30 -12.93
N GLU A 142 -2.80 7.03 -13.47
CA GLU A 142 -1.99 6.60 -14.63
C GLU A 142 -1.25 5.30 -14.33
N THR A 143 -0.55 5.23 -13.20
CA THR A 143 0.15 4.01 -12.75
C THR A 143 -0.81 2.82 -12.65
N HIS A 144 -1.99 3.01 -12.08
CA HIS A 144 -3.00 1.97 -11.93
C HIS A 144 -3.59 1.51 -13.28
N SER A 145 -3.81 2.43 -14.22
CA SER A 145 -4.28 2.12 -15.57
C SER A 145 -3.22 1.36 -16.38
N SER A 146 -1.95 1.77 -16.32
CA SER A 146 -0.85 1.05 -16.97
C SER A 146 -0.69 -0.38 -16.44
N LEU A 147 -0.90 -0.59 -15.14
CA LEU A 147 -0.89 -1.93 -14.55
C LEU A 147 -2.07 -2.80 -15.02
N LYS A 148 -3.23 -2.21 -15.32
CA LYS A 148 -4.39 -2.93 -15.87
C LYS A 148 -4.27 -3.25 -17.36
N GLN A 149 -3.53 -2.44 -18.11
CA GLN A 149 -3.35 -2.58 -19.56
C GLN A 149 -2.13 -3.42 -19.96
N ALA A 150 -1.28 -3.81 -19.00
CA ALA A 150 -0.23 -4.78 -19.28
C ALA A 150 -0.88 -6.11 -19.74
N PRO A 151 -0.58 -6.61 -20.95
CA PRO A 151 -1.06 -7.92 -21.36
C PRO A 151 -0.60 -8.95 -20.33
N SER A 152 -1.54 -9.77 -19.88
CA SER A 152 -1.26 -10.90 -19.00
C SER A 152 -0.08 -11.68 -19.59
N PRO A 153 1.06 -11.82 -18.88
CA PRO A 153 2.04 -12.82 -19.26
C PRO A 153 1.29 -14.15 -19.23
N GLN A 154 1.09 -14.73 -20.40
CA GLN A 154 0.66 -16.12 -20.50
C GLN A 154 1.52 -16.92 -19.52
N SER A 155 0.85 -17.74 -18.73
CA SER A 155 1.41 -18.57 -17.67
C SER A 155 2.59 -19.39 -18.19
N SER A 156 3.79 -18.85 -18.11
CA SER A 156 5.04 -19.57 -18.08
C SER A 156 5.68 -19.24 -16.75
N SER A 157 5.65 -20.22 -15.84
CA SER A 157 6.30 -20.19 -14.54
C SER A 157 7.76 -19.75 -14.68
N VAL A 158 8.09 -18.55 -14.23
CA VAL A 158 9.47 -18.13 -14.05
C VAL A 158 9.76 -18.06 -12.57
N GLY A 159 10.66 -18.95 -12.17
CA GLY A 159 11.17 -19.09 -10.82
C GLY A 159 11.84 -17.82 -10.30
N LYS A 160 12.02 -17.84 -8.98
CA LYS A 160 12.63 -16.82 -8.13
C LYS A 160 13.83 -16.15 -8.81
N SER A 161 13.82 -14.82 -8.81
CA SER A 161 14.79 -13.90 -9.42
C SER A 161 16.20 -13.91 -8.79
N SER A 162 16.59 -14.97 -8.08
CA SER A 162 17.89 -15.10 -7.45
C SER A 162 18.96 -15.74 -8.35
N GLU A 163 18.60 -16.44 -9.43
CA GLU A 163 19.56 -17.22 -10.23
C GLU A 163 20.02 -16.56 -11.54
N LEU A 164 19.32 -15.52 -12.01
CA LEU A 164 19.68 -14.77 -13.22
C LEU A 164 20.93 -13.89 -13.06
N LYS A 165 21.41 -13.68 -11.82
CA LYS A 165 22.67 -12.94 -11.58
C LYS A 165 23.91 -13.71 -12.05
N SER A 166 23.81 -15.04 -12.21
CA SER A 166 24.96 -15.88 -12.61
C SER A 166 25.25 -15.87 -14.12
N LEU A 167 24.32 -15.36 -14.94
CA LEU A 167 24.49 -15.29 -16.40
C LEU A 167 25.26 -14.05 -16.86
N VAL A 168 25.45 -13.05 -15.99
CA VAL A 168 26.03 -11.74 -16.37
C VAL A 168 27.51 -11.61 -15.99
N LEU A 169 28.11 -12.63 -15.37
CA LEU A 169 29.55 -12.66 -15.07
C LEU A 169 30.24 -13.88 -15.70
N SER A 170 30.43 -13.88 -17.01
CA SER A 170 31.55 -14.59 -17.65
C SER A 170 31.66 -14.20 -19.13
N SER A 171 32.63 -13.35 -19.44
CA SER A 171 32.94 -12.88 -20.80
C SER A 171 33.73 -13.89 -21.66
N HIS A 172 33.76 -15.18 -21.31
CA HIS A 172 34.63 -16.15 -22.00
C HIS A 172 34.07 -17.58 -22.15
N LEU A 173 32.75 -17.75 -22.19
CA LEU A 173 32.16 -19.07 -22.46
C LEU A 173 31.90 -19.28 -23.96
N THR A 174 32.38 -20.40 -24.49
CA THR A 174 32.14 -20.80 -25.88
C THR A 174 30.66 -21.17 -26.11
N PRO A 175 30.13 -21.00 -27.33
CA PRO A 175 28.72 -21.29 -27.64
C PRO A 175 28.25 -22.69 -27.23
N HIS A 176 29.14 -23.69 -27.30
CA HIS A 176 28.86 -25.07 -26.92
C HIS A 176 28.68 -25.25 -25.40
N ALA A 177 29.44 -24.52 -24.59
CA ALA A 177 29.31 -24.56 -23.12
C ALA A 177 28.01 -23.89 -22.65
N LEU A 178 27.57 -22.84 -23.35
CA LEU A 178 26.27 -22.19 -23.13
C LEU A 178 25.10 -23.13 -23.46
N GLN A 179 25.16 -23.85 -24.57
CA GLN A 179 24.12 -24.82 -24.95
C GLN A 179 24.01 -25.99 -23.96
N HIS A 180 25.13 -26.54 -23.50
CA HIS A 180 25.11 -27.60 -22.48
C HIS A 180 24.52 -27.13 -21.15
N ARG A 181 24.81 -25.88 -20.75
CA ARG A 181 24.30 -25.31 -19.50
C ARG A 181 22.80 -24.99 -19.60
N ALA A 182 22.34 -24.48 -20.74
CA ALA A 182 20.93 -24.27 -21.01
C ALA A 182 20.14 -25.59 -21.01
N ARG A 183 20.65 -26.65 -21.65
CA ARG A 183 20.03 -27.99 -21.61
C ARG A 183 19.93 -28.58 -20.21
N ARG A 184 20.88 -28.27 -19.32
CA ARG A 184 20.86 -28.71 -17.92
C ARG A 184 19.79 -27.99 -17.09
N LEU A 185 19.45 -26.74 -17.44
CA LEU A 185 18.41 -25.94 -16.80
C LEU A 185 17.00 -26.25 -17.33
N LEU A 186 16.89 -26.68 -18.58
CA LEU A 186 15.61 -26.93 -19.26
C LEU A 186 15.16 -28.40 -19.20
N SER A 187 16.02 -29.32 -18.75
CA SER A 187 15.64 -30.71 -18.50
C SER A 187 14.95 -30.83 -17.13
N PRO A 188 13.66 -31.23 -17.04
CA PRO A 188 13.03 -31.47 -15.75
C PRO A 188 13.72 -32.66 -15.07
N LYS A 189 14.40 -32.40 -13.95
CA LYS A 189 14.90 -33.45 -13.06
C LYS A 189 13.67 -34.15 -12.49
N LYS A 190 13.49 -35.44 -12.79
CA LYS A 190 12.43 -36.26 -12.17
C LYS A 190 12.77 -36.41 -10.68
N VAL A 191 12.32 -35.45 -9.88
CA VAL A 191 12.42 -35.51 -8.41
C VAL A 191 11.32 -36.44 -7.95
N GLN A 192 11.68 -37.65 -7.53
CA GLN A 192 10.81 -38.43 -6.65
C GLN A 192 10.81 -37.71 -5.29
N PRO A 193 9.65 -37.39 -4.70
CA PRO A 193 9.61 -36.80 -3.38
C PRO A 193 10.10 -37.84 -2.36
N THR A 194 11.28 -37.62 -1.79
CA THR A 194 11.66 -38.28 -0.55
C THR A 194 10.84 -37.62 0.55
N ILE A 195 9.75 -38.27 0.95
CA ILE A 195 8.99 -37.92 2.15
C ILE A 195 9.91 -38.23 3.34
N PRO A 196 10.21 -37.28 4.24
CA PRO A 196 10.82 -37.59 5.53
C PRO A 196 9.79 -38.36 6.36
N THR A 197 9.95 -39.67 6.45
CA THR A 197 9.15 -40.50 7.35
C THR A 197 9.44 -40.08 8.79
N GLY A 198 8.44 -39.53 9.50
CA GLY A 198 8.53 -39.29 10.95
C GLY A 198 8.08 -37.93 11.48
N MET A 199 7.34 -37.11 10.73
CA MET A 199 6.71 -35.89 11.26
C MET A 199 5.21 -36.07 11.39
N THR A 200 4.66 -35.78 12.58
CA THR A 200 3.23 -35.81 12.85
C THR A 200 2.51 -34.69 12.09
N ASP A 201 1.23 -34.89 11.79
CA ASP A 201 0.41 -33.99 10.95
C ASP A 201 0.47 -32.52 11.39
N ASN A 202 0.65 -32.27 12.69
CA ASN A 202 0.80 -30.92 13.26
C ASN A 202 2.10 -30.21 12.84
N ALA A 203 3.20 -30.96 12.64
CA ALA A 203 4.48 -30.38 12.24
C ALA A 203 4.50 -30.04 10.74
N LEU A 204 3.75 -30.79 9.92
CA LEU A 204 3.50 -30.47 8.51
C LEU A 204 2.66 -29.19 8.36
N LEU A 205 1.60 -29.06 9.15
CA LEU A 205 0.78 -27.83 9.21
C LEU A 205 1.63 -26.61 9.60
N HIS A 206 2.49 -26.74 10.60
CA HIS A 206 3.34 -25.64 11.04
C HIS A 206 4.36 -25.21 9.98
N HIS A 207 4.86 -26.15 9.17
CA HIS A 207 5.79 -25.87 8.08
C HIS A 207 5.09 -25.21 6.89
N VAL A 208 3.87 -25.63 6.57
CA VAL A 208 3.02 -24.99 5.55
C VAL A 208 2.65 -23.56 5.95
N LEU A 209 2.30 -23.33 7.21
CA LEU A 209 1.98 -21.99 7.72
C LEU A 209 3.18 -21.04 7.74
N GLU A 210 4.39 -21.54 8.02
CA GLU A 210 5.63 -20.74 7.92
C GLU A 210 5.98 -20.40 6.46
N MET A 211 5.73 -21.33 5.53
CA MET A 211 5.82 -21.09 4.09
C MET A 211 4.83 -20.01 3.61
N GLU A 212 3.59 -20.02 4.11
CA GLU A 212 2.57 -19.01 3.79
C GLU A 212 2.91 -17.63 4.35
N LYS A 213 3.40 -17.53 5.60
CA LYS A 213 3.88 -16.26 6.19
C LYS A 213 5.04 -15.66 5.39
N SER A 214 5.95 -16.51 4.88
CA SER A 214 7.08 -16.09 4.06
C SER A 214 6.64 -15.56 2.69
N LEU A 215 5.62 -16.19 2.07
CA LEU A 215 5.02 -15.67 0.83
C LEU A 215 4.30 -14.32 1.05
N TYR A 216 3.58 -14.16 2.17
CA TYR A 216 2.89 -12.92 2.54
C TYR A 216 3.83 -11.73 2.81
N SER A 217 5.09 -12.00 3.15
CA SER A 217 6.11 -10.95 3.36
C SER A 217 6.71 -10.41 2.05
N MET A 218 6.50 -11.09 0.91
CA MET A 218 7.19 -10.77 -0.36
C MET A 218 6.29 -10.02 -1.37
N TYR A 219 4.97 -10.02 -1.19
CA TYR A 219 4.00 -9.26 -2.01
C TYR A 219 2.91 -8.62 -1.13
N PRO A 220 2.93 -7.30 -0.84
CA PRO A 220 1.92 -6.67 0.02
C PRO A 220 0.67 -6.19 -0.76
N VAL A 221 0.26 -6.90 -1.81
CA VAL A 221 -0.98 -6.59 -2.56
C VAL A 221 -1.55 -7.89 -3.13
N PHE A 222 -2.88 -8.06 -3.06
CA PHE A 222 -3.68 -9.30 -3.22
C PHE A 222 -3.66 -10.14 -1.92
N THR A 223 -4.74 -10.30 -1.16
CA THR A 223 -6.12 -10.59 -1.55
C THR A 223 -7.13 -10.10 -0.49
N SER A 224 -8.30 -9.65 -0.93
CA SER A 224 -9.53 -9.66 -0.13
C SER A 224 -10.59 -10.33 -0.98
N ASP A 225 -10.29 -11.55 -1.41
CA ASP A 225 -11.21 -12.52 -1.97
C ASP A 225 -10.62 -13.89 -1.63
N ILE A 226 -11.48 -14.84 -1.25
CA ILE A 226 -11.19 -16.15 -0.62
C ILE A 226 -11.10 -16.09 0.92
N ILE A 227 -12.22 -15.78 1.57
CA ILE A 227 -12.80 -16.61 2.65
C ILE A 227 -14.32 -16.50 2.52
N VAL A 228 -14.89 -17.20 1.55
CA VAL A 228 -16.25 -17.76 1.69
C VAL A 228 -16.14 -19.16 1.13
N LEU A 229 -15.89 -20.11 2.02
CA LEU A 229 -16.30 -21.51 1.92
C LEU A 229 -15.93 -22.15 3.26
N ILE A 230 -16.89 -22.90 3.80
CA ILE A 230 -16.91 -23.60 5.10
C ILE A 230 -17.63 -22.80 6.20
N GLU A 231 -18.96 -22.88 6.19
CA GLU A 231 -19.70 -23.70 7.17
C GLU A 231 -21.10 -24.00 6.63
N ILE A 232 -21.40 -25.30 6.56
CA ILE A 232 -22.76 -25.88 6.54
C ILE A 232 -23.15 -26.04 8.01
#